data_AF-A0AAD5CKD7-F1
#
_entry.id   AF-A0AAD5CKD7-F1
#
_cell.length_a   1.000
_cell.length_b   1.000
_cell.length_c   1.000
_cell.angle_alpha   90.00
_cell.angle_beta   90.00
_cell.angle_gamma   90.00
#
_symmetry.space_group_name_H-M   'P 1'
#
loop_
_entity.id
_entity.type
_entity.pdbx_description
1 polymer ?
#
loop_
_entity_poly.entity_id
_entity_poly.type
_entity_poly.pdbx_seq_one_letter_code
_entity_poly.pdbx_strand_id
1 'polypeptide(L)'
;MCARTIYCTNIDKKVTQADVKLFFETFCGEVYRLRLLGDYHHSSRIAFVEFVMAESAIAALNCSGAVLGSLPIRVSPSKTPVRPRTTRPTMN
;
A
#
# COMPACT_ATOMS: atom_id res chain seq x y z
N MET A 1 -13.47 1.23 -10.92
CA MET A 1 -12.21 1.88 -10.47
C MET A 1 -12.36 2.12 -8.98
N CYS A 2 -11.47 1.60 -8.14
CA CYS A 2 -11.50 1.93 -6.71
C CYS A 2 -10.80 3.28 -6.55
N ALA A 3 -11.55 4.37 -6.68
CA ALA A 3 -11.01 5.74 -6.75
C ALA A 3 -10.14 6.15 -5.54
N ARG A 4 -10.19 5.39 -4.45
CA ARG A 4 -9.44 5.64 -3.21
C ARG A 4 -8.27 4.67 -2.95
N THR A 5 -8.02 3.71 -3.85
CA THR A 5 -7.01 2.67 -3.64
C THR A 5 -5.84 2.81 -4.61
N ILE A 6 -4.63 2.82 -4.08
CA ILE A 6 -3.38 2.77 -4.85
C ILE A 6 -2.71 1.39 -4.75
N TYR A 7 -1.92 1.09 -5.77
CA TYR A 7 -0.98 -0.03 -5.80
C TYR A 7 0.45 0.53 -5.74
N CYS A 8 1.17 0.16 -4.69
CA CYS A 8 2.54 0.57 -4.43
C CYS A 8 3.49 -0.63 -4.59
N THR A 9 4.60 -0.47 -5.29
CA THR A 9 5.60 -1.52 -5.55
C THR A 9 7.02 -1.06 -5.27
N ASN A 10 7.96 -1.99 -5.34
CA ASN A 10 9.38 -1.75 -5.07
C ASN A 10 9.66 -1.26 -3.64
N ILE A 11 8.86 -1.73 -2.68
CA ILE A 11 9.01 -1.39 -1.26
C ILE A 11 10.14 -2.25 -0.67
N ASP A 12 11.03 -1.65 0.11
CA ASP A 12 12.13 -2.36 0.79
C ASP A 12 11.60 -3.47 1.73
N LYS A 13 12.30 -4.61 1.80
CA LYS A 13 11.93 -5.73 2.67
C LYS A 13 11.92 -5.38 4.15
N LYS A 14 12.74 -4.41 4.58
CA LYS A 14 12.81 -3.94 5.97
C LYS A 14 11.65 -3.02 6.33
N VAL A 15 10.98 -2.43 5.34
CA VAL A 15 9.83 -1.54 5.55
C VAL A 15 8.63 -2.38 6.00
N THR A 16 8.06 -1.98 7.13
CA THR A 16 6.91 -2.63 7.75
C THR A 16 5.60 -2.00 7.26
N GLN A 17 4.48 -2.66 7.57
CA GLN A 17 3.16 -2.10 7.29
C GLN A 17 2.93 -0.75 8.02
N ALA A 18 3.50 -0.58 9.22
CA ALA A 18 3.40 0.67 9.96
C ALA A 18 4.15 1.81 9.26
N ASP A 19 5.33 1.53 8.71
CA ASP A 19 6.13 2.53 7.99
C ASP A 19 5.43 3.01 6.72
N VAL A 20 4.83 2.08 5.95
CA VAL A 20 4.05 2.43 4.75
C VAL A 20 2.82 3.26 5.14
N LYS A 21 2.14 2.88 6.22
CA LYS A 21 0.98 3.64 6.73
C LYS A 21 1.39 5.06 7.11
N LEU A 22 2.42 5.19 7.95
CA LEU A 22 2.92 6.47 8.43
C LEU A 22 3.35 7.38 7.28
N PHE A 23 4.04 6.85 6.27
CA PHE A 23 4.44 7.60 5.09
C PHE A 23 3.22 8.21 4.37
N PHE A 24 2.23 7.39 4.01
CA PHE A 24 1.06 7.88 3.28
C PHE A 24 0.16 8.79 4.12
N GLU A 25 0.02 8.53 5.43
CA GLU A 25 -0.72 9.43 6.33
C GLU A 25 -0.05 10.79 6.49
N THR A 26 1.28 10.83 6.50
CA THR A 26 2.04 12.09 6.62
C THR A 26 1.95 12.93 5.35
N PHE A 27 2.04 12.32 4.17
CA PHE A 27 2.16 13.06 2.90
C PHE A 27 0.86 13.19 2.10
N CYS A 28 -0.11 12.29 2.28
CA CYS A 28 -1.26 12.16 1.38
C CYS A 28 -2.62 12.23 2.09
N GLY A 29 -2.72 11.61 3.27
CA GLY A 29 -3.92 11.63 4.11
C GLY A 29 -4.26 10.27 4.74
N GLU A 30 -5.33 10.25 5.50
CA GLU A 30 -5.70 9.13 6.37
C GLU A 30 -5.89 7.81 5.60
N VAL A 31 -5.27 6.74 6.10
CA VAL A 31 -5.31 5.42 5.49
C VAL A 31 -6.41 4.59 6.15
N TYR A 32 -7.45 4.27 5.37
CA TYR A 32 -8.55 3.40 5.79
C TYR A 32 -8.10 1.94 5.91
N ARG A 33 -7.40 1.43 4.90
CA ARG A 33 -6.97 0.03 4.85
C ARG A 33 -5.63 -0.12 4.15
N LEU A 34 -4.75 -0.93 4.72
CA LEU A 34 -3.47 -1.25 4.13
C LEU A 34 -3.24 -2.76 4.10
N ARG A 35 -2.74 -3.26 2.97
CA ARG A 35 -2.28 -4.64 2.83
C ARG A 35 -0.90 -4.67 2.21
N LEU A 36 0.11 -4.94 3.04
CA LEU A 36 1.48 -5.18 2.60
C LEU A 36 1.64 -6.66 2.25
N LEU A 37 2.19 -6.94 1.08
CA LEU A 37 2.49 -8.26 0.56
C LEU A 37 3.98 -8.36 0.25
N GLY A 38 4.57 -9.48 0.63
CA GLY A 38 5.96 -9.79 0.34
C GLY A 38 6.29 -11.16 0.89
N ASP A 39 7.11 -11.90 0.16
CA ASP A 39 7.61 -13.20 0.55
C ASP A 39 9.15 -13.21 0.48
N TYR A 40 9.75 -14.36 0.79
CA TYR A 40 11.20 -14.53 0.72
C TYR A 40 11.73 -14.60 -0.72
N HIS A 41 10.88 -14.93 -1.70
CA HIS A 41 11.26 -15.14 -3.09
C HIS A 41 11.43 -13.84 -3.89
N HIS A 42 10.67 -12.80 -3.57
CA HIS A 42 10.73 -11.52 -4.26
C HIS A 42 11.76 -10.60 -3.61
N SER A 43 12.47 -9.78 -4.38
CA SER A 43 13.47 -8.84 -3.86
C SER A 43 12.86 -7.60 -3.17
N SER A 44 11.59 -7.30 -3.45
CA SER A 44 10.84 -6.17 -2.88
C SER A 44 9.43 -6.59 -2.46
N ARG A 45 8.78 -5.73 -1.65
CA ARG A 45 7.39 -5.86 -1.24
C ARG A 45 6.49 -5.00 -2.12
N ILE A 46 5.21 -5.31 -2.10
CA ILE A 46 4.14 -4.53 -2.74
C ILE A 46 3.06 -4.22 -1.69
N ALA A 47 2.34 -3.12 -1.84
CA ALA A 47 1.25 -2.76 -0.96
C ALA A 47 0.03 -2.29 -1.73
N PHE A 48 -1.14 -2.60 -1.17
CA PHE A 48 -2.38 -1.91 -1.53
C PHE A 48 -2.76 -0.99 -0.39
N VAL A 49 -3.00 0.28 -0.70
CA VAL A 49 -3.35 1.31 0.29
C VAL A 49 -4.66 1.94 -0.15
N GLU A 50 -5.68 1.80 0.68
CA GLU A 50 -6.97 2.45 0.53
C GLU A 50 -7.05 3.62 1.50
N PHE A 51 -7.28 4.81 0.95
CA PHE A 51 -7.45 6.04 1.71
C PHE A 51 -8.91 6.25 2.11
N VAL A 52 -9.12 7.07 3.14
CA VAL A 52 -10.47 7.52 3.50
C VAL A 52 -11.03 8.42 2.38
N MET A 53 -10.22 9.33 1.84
CA MET A 53 -10.56 10.29 0.79
C MET A 53 -9.98 9.90 -0.57
N ALA A 54 -10.65 10.28 -1.68
CA ALA A 54 -10.16 10.00 -3.04
C ALA A 54 -8.99 10.92 -3.42
N GLU A 55 -9.01 12.15 -2.93
CA GLU A 55 -8.00 13.19 -3.11
C GLU A 55 -6.64 12.71 -2.58
N SER A 56 -6.64 11.99 -1.45
CA SER A 56 -5.44 11.37 -0.89
C SER A 56 -4.84 10.30 -1.80
N ALA A 57 -5.67 9.53 -2.51
CA ALA A 57 -5.20 8.56 -3.48
C ALA A 57 -4.55 9.24 -4.70
N ILE A 58 -5.09 10.40 -5.12
CA ILE A 58 -4.50 11.22 -6.19
C ILE A 58 -3.17 11.81 -5.73
N ALA A 59 -3.11 12.38 -4.52
CA ALA A 59 -1.88 12.92 -3.93
C ALA A 59 -0.78 11.84 -3.86
N ALA A 60 -1.14 10.61 -3.47
CA ALA A 60 -0.21 9.50 -3.37
C ALA A 60 0.42 9.08 -4.70
N LEU A 61 -0.20 9.37 -5.85
CA LEU A 61 0.41 9.13 -7.16
C LEU A 61 1.68 9.98 -7.36
N ASN A 62 1.72 11.18 -6.78
CA ASN A 62 2.88 12.07 -6.82
C ASN A 62 4.04 11.57 -5.94
N CYS A 63 3.81 10.58 -5.07
CA CYS A 63 4.86 9.96 -4.27
C CYS A 63 5.65 8.88 -5.02
N SER A 64 5.30 8.58 -6.28
CA SER A 64 6.09 7.65 -7.08
C SER A 64 7.51 8.20 -7.28
N GLY A 65 8.53 7.40 -6.94
CA GLY A 65 9.93 7.80 -6.91
C GLY A 65 10.44 8.24 -5.54
N ALA A 66 9.56 8.45 -4.56
CA ALA A 66 9.97 8.75 -3.19
C ALA A 66 10.71 7.55 -2.57
N VAL A 67 11.73 7.82 -1.75
CA VAL A 67 12.51 6.78 -1.09
C VAL A 67 11.81 6.36 0.20
N LEU A 68 11.50 5.06 0.32
CA LEU A 68 10.97 4.45 1.55
C LEU A 68 11.85 3.27 1.96
N GLY A 69 12.53 3.42 3.09
CA GLY A 69 13.66 2.53 3.43
C GLY A 69 14.86 2.87 2.54
N SER A 70 15.36 1.87 1.79
CA SER A 70 16.48 2.07 0.84
C SER A 70 16.09 2.08 -0.63
N LEU A 71 14.80 1.87 -0.96
CA LEU A 71 14.33 1.75 -2.34
C LEU A 71 13.34 2.87 -2.71
N PRO A 72 13.39 3.37 -3.97
CA PRO A 72 12.36 4.27 -4.47
C PRO A 72 11.06 3.50 -4.76
N ILE A 73 9.96 3.90 -4.15
CA ILE A 73 8.66 3.27 -4.35
C ILE A 73 8.07 3.64 -5.72
N ARG A 74 7.22 2.79 -6.26
CA ARG A 74 6.41 3.12 -7.46
C ARG A 74 4.94 3.05 -7.11
N VAL A 75 4.20 4.11 -7.42
CA VAL A 75 2.78 4.22 -7.10
C VAL A 75 1.95 4.28 -8.39
N SER A 76 0.84 3.54 -8.41
CA SER A 76 -0.09 3.50 -9.54
C SER A 76 -1.54 3.37 -9.04
N PRO A 77 -2.55 3.77 -9.84
CA PRO A 77 -3.95 3.54 -9.48
C PRO A 77 -4.25 2.04 -9.38
N SER A 78 -4.98 1.60 -8.35
CA SER A 78 -5.38 0.19 -8.25
C SER A 78 -6.59 -0.12 -9.13
N LYS A 79 -6.48 -1.17 -9.95
CA LYS A 79 -7.60 -1.71 -10.75
C LYS A 79 -8.50 -2.65 -9.96
N THR A 80 -8.12 -3.07 -8.75
CA THR A 80 -8.86 -4.03 -7.91
C THR A 80 -9.08 -3.50 -6.48
N PRO A 81 -10.28 -3.70 -5.88
CA PRO A 81 -10.52 -3.37 -4.47
C PRO A 81 -9.64 -4.20 -3.54
N VAL A 82 -9.24 -3.63 -2.39
CA VAL A 82 -8.49 -4.36 -1.36
C VAL A 82 -9.38 -5.45 -0.76
N ARG A 83 -9.19 -6.69 -1.18
CA ARG A 83 -9.99 -7.83 -0.69
C ARG A 83 -9.78 -8.01 0.82
N PRO A 84 -10.85 -8.07 1.63
CA PRO A 84 -10.75 -8.44 3.03
C PRO A 84 -10.06 -9.80 3.22
N ARG A 85 -9.28 -9.98 4.29
CA ARG A 85 -8.82 -11.31 4.69
C ARG A 85 -10.06 -12.12 5.07
N THR A 86 -10.42 -13.11 4.28
CA THR A 86 -11.38 -14.14 4.70
C THR A 86 -10.71 -14.91 5.85
N THR A 87 -11.27 -14.82 7.05
CA THR A 87 -10.99 -15.77 8.12
C THR A 87 -11.42 -17.15 7.61
N ARG A 88 -10.48 -18.09 7.46
CA ARG A 88 -10.84 -19.48 7.17
C ARG A 88 -11.66 -19.98 8.37
N PRO A 89 -12.86 -20.56 8.18
CA PRO A 89 -13.48 -21.32 9.25
C PRO A 89 -12.57 -22.51 9.57
N THR A 90 -12.12 -22.61 10.82
CA THR A 90 -11.63 -23.87 11.37
C THR A 90 -12.77 -24.88 11.28
N MET A 91 -12.64 -25.88 10.42
CA MET A 91 -13.49 -27.07 10.49
C MET A 91 -13.12 -27.81 11.77
N ASN A 92 -14.13 -28.00 12.63
CA ASN A 92 -14.09 -28.93 13.76
C ASN A 92 -14.04 -30.37 13.26
#